data_AF-A0A2P6S2K4-F1
#
_entry.id   AF-A0A2P6S2K4-F1
#
_cell.length_a   1.000
_cell.length_b   1.000
_cell.length_c   1.000
_cell.angle_alpha   90.00
_cell.angle_beta   90.00
_cell.angle_gamma   90.00
#
_symmetry.space_group_name_H-M   'P 1'
#
loop_
_entity.id
_entity.type
_entity.pdbx_description
1 polymer ?
#
loop_
_entity_poly.entity_id
_entity_poly.type
_entity_poly.pdbx_seq_one_letter_code
_entity_poly.pdbx_strand_id
1 'polypeptide(L)'
;MRGRERKRKAKGDYDLVDRISALPDELLSIIVHSLPVKEAAATSILSRRWKYIWKSSTNLDFSDARFIVGKGFRGFLQQRRHDNHQNSQRYVNSVNRAIEQYSNPTVERFRACFIIDPRYTGDIVNWLQFAMNKKVEILELEFYIDSGLTYTYPIYPFPHKLLGIGEKSELQNSYSSDPPSHQSCGYNIGFKFLKVLHFRCVDVTREVLEYFLSNCAALERLTVNAAHNLVDLRVGGPSIALKHLTLIDCSRLESIEVCDAKLVSFHLSGREVKRLLLTRVPLLVEVSHMTAVSSIRLLLTQLSFCISQLEILSLDINGGDYNWDHVFPILSNLRHLELKFDSDCESDLCNFTRFIGASPHLHRLVLKLQNCTRTKPEICRKIGRIAKFPRHYLKVVEIVGYRGSHCHVQHALYFVKKAVVLEKIVIDPVRRWGAWLDRDFKEVEEENDARYHANRHLRRKVPSTVEFVCLS
;
A
#
# COMPACT_ATOMS: atom_id res chain seq x y z
N MET A 1 -11.57 37.54 73.75
CA MET A 1 -12.82 36.89 73.29
C MET A 1 -13.43 37.68 72.15
N ARG A 2 -13.48 37.11 70.94
CA ARG A 2 -14.40 37.50 69.86
C ARG A 2 -14.50 36.30 68.92
N GLY A 3 -15.59 35.55 69.04
CA GLY A 3 -15.93 34.48 68.12
C GLY A 3 -16.36 35.04 66.77
N ARG A 4 -15.98 34.35 65.69
CA ARG A 4 -16.63 34.45 64.39
C ARG A 4 -16.77 33.05 63.83
N GLU A 5 -18.02 32.59 63.81
CA GLU A 5 -18.48 31.37 63.18
C GLU A 5 -18.11 31.36 61.69
N ARG A 6 -17.43 30.30 61.24
CA ARG A 6 -17.32 29.98 59.81
C ARG A 6 -18.54 29.16 59.40
N LYS A 7 -19.47 29.80 58.70
CA LYS A 7 -20.59 29.16 57.99
C LYS A 7 -20.07 28.01 57.12
N ARG A 8 -20.53 26.78 57.42
CA ARG A 8 -20.46 25.64 56.49
C ARG A 8 -21.37 25.95 55.29
N LYS A 9 -20.79 26.21 54.12
CA LYS A 9 -21.52 26.10 52.85
C LYS A 9 -21.77 24.61 52.61
N ALA A 10 -23.03 24.21 52.56
CA ALA A 10 -23.45 22.91 52.07
C ALA A 10 -22.91 22.75 50.64
N LYS A 11 -21.98 21.81 50.45
CA LYS A 11 -21.51 21.40 49.14
C LYS A 11 -22.58 20.46 48.62
N GLY A 12 -23.32 20.88 47.59
CA GLY A 12 -24.31 20.03 46.93
C GLY A 12 -23.67 18.71 46.53
N ASP A 13 -24.29 17.64 46.98
CA ASP A 13 -23.96 16.26 46.63
C ASP A 13 -24.49 16.03 45.21
N TYR A 14 -23.71 16.44 44.20
CA TYR A 14 -23.94 15.97 42.85
C TYR A 14 -23.28 14.59 42.78
N ASP A 15 -24.04 13.56 43.11
CA ASP A 15 -23.67 12.18 42.86
C ASP A 15 -23.48 12.03 41.34
N LEU A 16 -22.24 12.17 40.87
CA LEU A 16 -21.85 11.94 39.48
C LEU A 16 -21.93 10.44 39.26
N VAL A 17 -23.14 9.94 39.03
CA VAL A 17 -23.42 8.53 38.76
C VAL A 17 -22.47 8.05 37.67
N ASP A 18 -21.60 7.11 38.02
CA ASP A 18 -20.65 6.48 37.10
C ASP A 18 -21.39 5.57 36.11
N ARG A 19 -21.92 6.19 35.06
CA ARG A 19 -22.67 5.52 34.00
C ARG A 19 -21.78 4.61 33.14
N ILE A 20 -20.47 4.83 33.13
CA ILE A 20 -19.52 4.03 32.34
C ILE A 20 -19.29 2.69 33.03
N SER A 21 -19.13 2.67 34.35
CA SER A 21 -19.04 1.41 35.11
C SER A 21 -20.37 0.65 35.19
N ALA A 22 -21.51 1.30 34.93
CA ALA A 22 -22.84 0.70 34.91
C ALA A 22 -23.18 -0.04 33.59
N LEU A 23 -22.35 0.09 32.55
CA LEU A 23 -22.60 -0.58 31.27
C LEU A 23 -22.47 -2.12 31.38
N PRO A 24 -23.29 -2.88 30.65
CA PRO A 24 -23.11 -4.32 30.45
C PRO A 24 -21.77 -4.65 29.78
N ASP A 25 -21.21 -5.82 30.07
CA ASP A 25 -19.89 -6.24 29.55
C ASP A 25 -19.88 -6.30 28.01
N GLU A 26 -21.02 -6.56 27.37
CA GLU A 26 -21.17 -6.57 25.91
C GLU A 26 -20.93 -5.18 25.30
N LEU A 27 -21.46 -4.12 25.92
CA LEU A 27 -21.25 -2.75 25.46
C LEU A 27 -19.83 -2.27 25.76
N LEU A 28 -19.28 -2.65 26.90
CA LEU A 28 -17.88 -2.40 27.22
C LEU A 28 -16.94 -3.07 26.22
N SER A 29 -17.25 -4.31 25.83
CA SER A 29 -16.56 -5.04 24.77
C SER A 29 -16.61 -4.27 23.45
N ILE A 30 -17.77 -3.83 23.00
CA ILE A 30 -17.90 -3.04 21.76
C ILE A 30 -17.03 -1.77 21.81
N ILE A 31 -17.04 -1.04 22.93
CA ILE A 31 -16.23 0.16 23.10
C ILE A 31 -14.75 -0.19 23.01
N VAL A 32 -14.28 -1.16 23.79
CA VAL A 32 -12.85 -1.51 23.88
C VAL A 32 -12.31 -2.10 22.57
N HIS A 33 -13.08 -2.93 21.87
CA HIS A 33 -12.69 -3.49 20.56
C HIS A 33 -12.73 -2.46 19.43
N SER A 34 -13.37 -1.30 19.66
CA SER A 34 -13.37 -0.18 18.71
C SER A 34 -12.18 0.77 18.93
N LEU A 35 -11.37 0.57 19.97
CA LEU A 35 -10.20 1.39 20.29
C LEU A 35 -8.90 0.72 19.77
N PRO A 36 -7.88 1.49 19.38
CA PRO A 36 -6.52 0.98 19.20
C PRO A 36 -6.04 0.23 20.44
N VAL A 37 -5.25 -0.84 20.29
CA VAL A 37 -4.88 -1.74 21.40
C VAL A 37 -4.26 -1.00 22.58
N LYS A 38 -3.49 0.07 22.32
CA LYS A 38 -2.91 0.91 23.38
C LYS A 38 -3.99 1.63 24.20
N GLU A 39 -4.98 2.19 23.53
CA GLU A 39 -6.11 2.88 24.17
C GLU A 39 -7.03 1.87 24.88
N ALA A 40 -7.32 0.75 24.22
CA ALA A 40 -8.04 -0.38 24.77
C ALA A 40 -7.37 -0.89 26.06
N ALA A 41 -6.06 -1.11 26.06
CA ALA A 41 -5.31 -1.51 27.24
C ALA A 41 -5.27 -0.40 28.31
N ALA A 42 -5.21 0.88 27.92
CA ALA A 42 -5.25 2.01 28.85
C ALA A 42 -6.58 2.10 29.60
N THR A 43 -7.70 1.66 29.00
CA THR A 43 -9.00 1.59 29.71
C THR A 43 -8.96 0.70 30.95
N SER A 44 -7.96 -0.17 31.11
CA SER A 44 -7.78 -1.01 32.29
C SER A 44 -7.66 -0.24 33.62
N ILE A 45 -7.36 1.06 33.57
CA ILE A 45 -7.32 1.93 34.75
C ILE A 45 -8.70 2.41 35.21
N LEU A 46 -9.73 2.33 34.35
CA LEU A 46 -11.06 2.84 34.64
C LEU A 46 -11.76 2.00 35.71
N SER A 47 -11.68 0.67 35.61
CA SER A 47 -12.09 -0.24 36.68
C SER A 47 -11.53 -1.65 36.49
N ARG A 48 -11.69 -2.51 37.51
CA ARG A 48 -11.28 -3.92 37.45
C ARG A 48 -11.94 -4.69 36.29
N ARG A 49 -13.15 -4.30 35.86
CA ARG A 49 -13.87 -4.94 34.74
C ARG A 49 -13.13 -4.72 33.42
N TRP A 50 -12.76 -3.47 33.12
CA TRP A 50 -12.07 -3.08 31.89
C TRP A 50 -10.69 -3.71 31.71
N LYS A 51 -10.02 -4.06 32.81
CA LYS A 51 -8.71 -4.71 32.81
C LYS A 51 -8.64 -5.98 31.96
N TYR A 52 -9.74 -6.71 31.84
CA TYR A 52 -9.79 -8.00 31.15
C TYR A 52 -10.46 -7.94 29.77
N ILE A 53 -11.22 -6.87 29.47
CA ILE A 53 -12.01 -6.77 28.24
C ILE A 53 -11.12 -6.65 27.01
N TRP A 54 -10.07 -5.83 27.05
CA TRP A 54 -9.18 -5.71 25.88
C TRP A 54 -8.45 -7.02 25.56
N LYS A 55 -8.30 -7.92 26.54
CA LYS A 55 -7.64 -9.22 26.36
C LYS A 55 -8.46 -10.18 25.52
N SER A 56 -9.76 -9.93 25.33
CA SER A 56 -10.58 -10.73 24.41
C SER A 56 -10.41 -10.31 22.94
N SER A 57 -9.70 -9.20 22.66
CA SER A 57 -9.55 -8.69 21.29
C SER A 57 -8.71 -9.59 20.42
N THR A 58 -9.26 -10.04 19.29
CA THR A 58 -8.52 -10.79 18.27
C THR A 58 -7.73 -9.89 17.33
N ASN A 59 -7.96 -8.57 17.37
CA ASN A 59 -7.25 -7.59 16.57
C ASN A 59 -6.20 -6.87 17.42
N LEU A 60 -4.95 -7.28 17.27
CA LEU A 60 -3.79 -6.68 17.92
C LEU A 60 -3.07 -5.72 16.96
N ASP A 61 -3.66 -4.54 16.76
CA ASP A 61 -3.03 -3.43 16.05
C ASP A 61 -2.27 -2.52 17.02
N PHE A 62 -0.93 -2.58 16.97
CA PHE A 62 -0.05 -1.78 17.82
C PHE A 62 0.38 -0.46 17.19
N SER A 63 -0.18 -0.08 16.04
CA SER A 63 0.18 1.18 15.38
C SER A 63 0.02 2.38 16.31
N ASP A 64 1.02 3.24 16.25
CA ASP A 64 0.90 4.56 16.83
C ASP A 64 -0.04 5.39 15.97
N ALA A 65 -0.94 6.18 16.56
CA ALA A 65 -1.80 7.09 15.80
C ALA A 65 -0.98 8.03 14.89
N ARG A 66 0.29 8.30 15.23
CA ARG A 66 1.24 9.03 14.37
C ARG A 66 1.57 8.33 13.04
N PHE A 67 1.36 7.02 12.94
CA PHE A 67 1.48 6.24 11.70
C PHE A 67 0.14 6.08 10.97
N ILE A 68 -0.99 6.45 11.59
CA ILE A 68 -2.32 6.41 10.98
C ILE A 68 -2.58 7.76 10.29
N VAL A 69 -2.35 7.80 8.98
CA VAL A 69 -2.82 8.81 8.02
C VAL A 69 -2.33 10.26 8.23
N GLY A 70 -1.34 10.65 7.43
CA GLY A 70 -1.36 11.93 6.71
C GLY A 70 -0.95 13.20 7.46
N LYS A 71 -0.85 13.18 8.79
CA LYS A 71 -0.42 14.35 9.58
C LYS A 71 0.62 14.00 10.63
N GLY A 72 1.84 14.50 10.44
CA GLY A 72 2.94 14.45 11.40
C GLY A 72 3.92 13.28 11.21
N PHE A 73 3.68 12.35 10.30
CA PHE A 73 4.57 11.23 9.95
C PHE A 73 5.91 11.72 9.40
N ARG A 74 5.92 12.71 8.51
CA ARG A 74 7.16 13.36 8.03
C ARG A 74 7.90 14.05 9.18
N GLY A 75 7.17 14.80 10.00
CA GLY A 75 7.72 15.48 11.18
C GLY A 75 8.28 14.50 12.20
N PHE A 76 7.64 13.33 12.37
CA PHE A 76 8.06 12.24 13.24
C PHE A 76 9.35 11.59 12.74
N LEU A 77 9.44 11.23 11.46
CA LEU A 77 10.69 10.70 10.90
C LEU A 77 11.83 11.73 10.97
N GLN A 78 11.53 13.02 10.91
CA GLN A 78 12.48 14.14 11.04
C GLN A 78 12.76 14.58 12.49
N GLN A 79 12.19 13.91 13.51
CA GLN A 79 12.54 14.19 14.90
C GLN A 79 14.01 13.90 15.17
N ARG A 80 14.54 14.47 16.26
CA ARG A 80 15.90 14.15 16.69
C ARG A 80 16.01 12.64 16.92
N ARG A 81 17.10 12.02 16.46
CA ARG A 81 17.34 10.57 16.60
C ARG A 81 17.12 10.05 18.03
N HIS A 82 17.45 10.86 19.04
CA HIS A 82 17.23 10.52 20.44
C HIS A 82 15.74 10.31 20.76
N ASP A 83 14.86 11.17 20.25
CA ASP A 83 13.42 11.10 20.48
C ASP A 83 12.82 9.89 19.75
N ASN A 84 13.27 9.62 18.51
CA ASN A 84 12.90 8.42 17.76
C ASN A 84 13.27 7.15 18.52
N HIS A 85 14.50 7.10 19.05
CA HIS A 85 14.97 5.97 19.82
C HIS A 85 14.11 5.72 21.07
N GLN A 86 13.84 6.76 21.86
CA GLN A 86 12.96 6.66 23.04
C GLN A 86 11.53 6.23 22.66
N ASN A 87 11.00 6.75 21.55
CA ASN A 87 9.68 6.38 21.05
C ASN A 87 9.62 4.90 20.65
N SER A 88 10.61 4.39 19.93
CA SER A 88 10.71 2.97 19.57
C SER A 88 10.85 2.09 20.81
N GLN A 89 11.62 2.51 21.82
CA GLN A 89 11.74 1.75 23.08
C GLN A 89 10.40 1.63 23.81
N ARG A 90 9.68 2.75 23.96
CA ARG A 90 8.34 2.76 24.58
C ARG A 90 7.36 1.90 23.78
N TYR A 91 7.45 1.95 22.44
CA TYR A 91 6.66 1.12 21.55
C TYR A 91 6.92 -0.37 21.83
N VAL A 92 8.17 -0.83 21.74
CA VAL A 92 8.56 -2.23 21.94
C VAL A 92 8.13 -2.73 23.32
N ASN A 93 8.41 -1.97 24.38
CA ASN A 93 7.99 -2.32 25.74
C ASN A 93 6.46 -2.47 25.86
N SER A 94 5.71 -1.64 25.14
CA SER A 94 4.24 -1.71 25.15
C SER A 94 3.74 -2.97 24.43
N VAL A 95 4.33 -3.34 23.31
CA VAL A 95 4.00 -4.56 22.57
C VAL A 95 4.35 -5.80 23.39
N ASN A 96 5.55 -5.85 23.97
CA ASN A 96 6.00 -6.97 24.81
C ASN A 96 5.06 -7.18 25.99
N ARG A 97 4.72 -6.11 26.72
CA ARG A 97 3.78 -6.18 27.84
C ARG A 97 2.38 -6.65 27.39
N ALA A 98 1.93 -6.24 26.21
CA ALA A 98 0.64 -6.68 25.70
C ALA A 98 0.65 -8.18 25.35
N ILE A 99 1.69 -8.65 24.66
CA ILE A 99 1.90 -10.05 24.31
C ILE A 99 1.97 -10.94 25.56
N GLU A 100 2.74 -10.54 26.59
CA GLU A 100 2.85 -11.25 27.86
C GLU A 100 1.51 -11.39 28.59
N GLN A 101 0.63 -10.38 28.46
CA GLN A 101 -0.67 -10.35 29.13
C GLN A 101 -1.79 -11.02 28.32
N TYR A 102 -1.52 -11.40 27.07
CA TYR A 102 -2.51 -11.90 26.13
C TYR A 102 -2.78 -13.40 26.32
N SER A 103 -3.93 -13.71 26.92
CA SER A 103 -4.32 -15.08 27.29
C SER A 103 -5.10 -15.83 26.21
N ASN A 104 -5.75 -15.13 25.28
CA ASN A 104 -6.58 -15.73 24.25
C ASN A 104 -5.80 -16.74 23.37
N PRO A 105 -6.42 -17.84 22.93
CA PRO A 105 -5.74 -18.88 22.15
C PRO A 105 -5.46 -18.45 20.71
N THR A 106 -6.22 -17.48 20.19
CA THR A 106 -6.12 -17.01 18.82
C THR A 106 -5.96 -15.48 18.76
N VAL A 107 -5.29 -15.02 17.71
CA VAL A 107 -5.23 -13.62 17.28
C VAL A 107 -5.59 -13.65 15.81
N GLU A 108 -6.58 -12.86 15.40
CA GLU A 108 -6.94 -12.74 13.98
C GLU A 108 -5.90 -11.89 13.25
N ARG A 109 -5.57 -10.73 13.82
CA ARG A 109 -4.65 -9.75 13.22
C ARG A 109 -3.57 -9.34 14.21
N PHE A 110 -2.32 -9.43 13.78
CA PHE A 110 -1.17 -8.90 14.51
C PHE A 110 -0.44 -7.90 13.62
N ARG A 111 -0.44 -6.62 14.02
CA ARG A 111 0.23 -5.55 13.30
C ARG A 111 1.22 -4.81 14.18
N ALA A 112 2.48 -4.77 13.73
CA ALA A 112 3.53 -3.98 14.34
C ALA A 112 4.01 -2.89 13.37
N CYS A 113 3.96 -1.63 13.81
CA CYS A 113 4.22 -0.45 12.98
C CYS A 113 5.07 0.57 13.76
N PHE A 114 6.38 0.64 13.47
CA PHE A 114 7.31 1.52 14.21
C PHE A 114 8.62 1.83 13.46
N ILE A 115 9.41 2.78 13.97
CA ILE A 115 10.78 3.02 13.47
C ILE A 115 11.68 1.90 13.98
N ILE A 116 12.19 1.09 13.07
CA ILE A 116 13.04 -0.06 13.40
C ILE A 116 14.43 0.39 13.83
N ASP A 117 14.94 -0.26 14.88
CA ASP A 117 16.34 -0.18 15.31
C ASP A 117 16.84 -1.63 15.45
N PRO A 118 18.05 -1.96 14.93
CA PRO A 118 18.60 -3.31 14.97
C PRO A 118 18.61 -3.98 16.35
N ARG A 119 18.63 -3.20 17.44
CA ARG A 119 18.62 -3.75 18.82
C ARG A 119 17.34 -4.53 19.16
N TYR A 120 16.24 -4.26 18.46
CA TYR A 120 14.94 -4.91 18.72
C TYR A 120 14.75 -6.19 17.89
N THR A 121 15.81 -6.71 17.27
CA THR A 121 15.75 -7.95 16.48
C THR A 121 15.22 -9.13 17.30
N GLY A 122 15.64 -9.25 18.56
CA GLY A 122 15.17 -10.29 19.47
C GLY A 122 13.69 -10.14 19.83
N ASP A 123 13.22 -8.91 20.05
CA ASP A 123 11.80 -8.64 20.33
C ASP A 123 10.91 -9.04 19.15
N ILE A 124 11.31 -8.71 17.91
CA ILE A 124 10.55 -9.06 16.72
C ILE A 124 10.50 -10.58 16.51
N VAL A 125 11.59 -11.28 16.80
CA VAL A 125 11.61 -12.76 16.81
C VAL A 125 10.56 -13.30 17.80
N ASN A 126 10.50 -12.74 19.01
CA ASN A 126 9.48 -13.12 20.01
C ASN A 126 8.06 -12.81 19.51
N TRP A 127 7.86 -11.70 18.81
CA TRP A 127 6.57 -11.33 18.22
C TRP A 127 6.13 -12.31 17.14
N LEU A 128 7.05 -12.74 16.27
CA LEU A 128 6.81 -13.75 15.24
C LEU A 128 6.44 -15.11 15.87
N GLN A 129 7.17 -15.53 16.89
CA GLN A 129 6.84 -16.75 17.65
C GLN A 129 5.47 -16.66 18.34
N PHE A 130 5.14 -15.50 18.91
CA PHE A 130 3.82 -15.25 19.45
C PHE A 130 2.74 -15.38 18.36
N ALA A 131 2.94 -14.77 17.19
CA ALA A 131 1.99 -14.83 16.07
C ALA A 131 1.77 -16.27 15.57
N MET A 132 2.86 -17.04 15.45
CA MET A 132 2.82 -18.47 15.18
C MET A 132 1.96 -19.23 16.20
N ASN A 133 2.26 -19.06 17.49
CA ASN A 133 1.56 -19.75 18.59
C ASN A 133 0.08 -19.38 18.70
N LYS A 134 -0.26 -18.13 18.38
CA LYS A 134 -1.63 -17.60 18.43
C LYS A 134 -2.39 -17.74 17.12
N LYS A 135 -1.90 -18.56 16.18
CA LYS A 135 -2.62 -18.91 14.94
C LYS A 135 -3.04 -17.67 14.13
N VAL A 136 -2.13 -16.69 14.02
CA VAL A 136 -2.42 -15.42 13.34
C VAL A 136 -2.86 -15.63 11.89
N GLU A 137 -3.95 -14.97 11.51
CA GLU A 137 -4.46 -14.96 10.14
C GLU A 137 -3.92 -13.78 9.32
N ILE A 138 -3.72 -12.62 9.96
CA ILE A 138 -3.21 -11.40 9.31
C ILE A 138 -1.96 -10.93 10.05
N LEU A 139 -0.80 -11.10 9.41
CA LEU A 139 0.49 -10.64 9.93
C LEU A 139 0.97 -9.43 9.14
N GLU A 140 1.15 -8.31 9.83
CA GLU A 140 1.63 -7.08 9.22
C GLU A 140 2.81 -6.50 10.01
N LEU A 141 3.98 -6.49 9.38
CA LEU A 141 5.19 -5.86 9.91
C LEU A 141 5.52 -4.65 9.06
N GLU A 142 5.26 -3.47 9.60
CA GLU A 142 5.45 -2.19 8.94
C GLU A 142 6.56 -1.38 9.60
N PHE A 143 7.77 -1.53 9.09
CA PHE A 143 8.93 -0.85 9.65
C PHE A 143 9.29 0.40 8.86
N TYR A 144 9.84 1.38 9.58
CA TYR A 144 10.34 2.63 9.02
C TYR A 144 11.77 2.88 9.46
N ILE A 145 12.56 3.47 8.58
CA ILE A 145 13.95 3.82 8.85
C ILE A 145 13.98 5.28 9.31
N ASP A 146 14.72 5.57 10.39
CA ASP A 146 14.94 6.93 10.87
C ASP A 146 15.60 7.77 9.75
N SER A 147 15.00 8.93 9.41
CA SER A 147 15.45 9.78 8.31
C SER A 147 16.84 10.38 8.52
N GLY A 148 17.36 10.33 9.76
CA GLY A 148 18.73 10.71 10.04
C GLY A 148 19.76 9.69 9.54
N LEU A 149 19.38 8.45 9.25
CA LEU A 149 20.30 7.40 8.80
C LEU A 149 20.48 7.50 7.27
N THR A 150 21.72 7.71 6.83
CA THR A 150 22.10 7.60 5.41
C THR A 150 21.77 6.21 4.88
N TYR A 151 21.65 6.08 3.55
CA TYR A 151 21.31 4.89 2.73
C TYR A 151 22.14 3.59 2.97
N THR A 152 22.84 3.48 4.10
CA THR A 152 23.81 2.45 4.44
C THR A 152 23.36 1.51 5.57
N TYR A 153 22.17 1.70 6.16
CA TYR A 153 21.69 0.78 7.21
C TYR A 153 20.99 -0.44 6.59
N PRO A 154 21.35 -1.66 7.05
CA PRO A 154 20.68 -2.86 6.58
C PRO A 154 19.22 -2.85 7.02
N ILE A 155 18.32 -3.14 6.09
CA ILE A 155 16.91 -3.41 6.38
C ILE A 155 16.84 -4.64 7.30
N TYR A 156 15.86 -4.68 8.20
CA TYR A 156 15.68 -5.78 9.14
C TYR A 156 15.58 -7.12 8.39
N PRO A 157 16.56 -8.03 8.53
CA PRO A 157 16.50 -9.32 7.87
C PRO A 157 15.48 -10.21 8.55
N PHE A 158 14.56 -10.78 7.77
CA PHE A 158 13.62 -11.76 8.30
C PHE A 158 14.40 -12.96 8.87
N PRO A 159 14.07 -13.42 10.09
CA PRO A 159 14.80 -14.49 10.75
C PRO A 159 14.50 -15.85 10.12
N HIS A 160 15.18 -16.17 9.01
CA HIS A 160 15.00 -17.41 8.22
C HIS A 160 15.08 -18.69 9.07
N LYS A 161 15.88 -18.68 10.15
CA LYS A 161 16.02 -19.78 11.11
C LYS A 161 14.71 -20.13 11.82
N LEU A 162 13.79 -19.17 11.99
CA LEU A 162 12.44 -19.42 12.54
C LEU A 162 11.60 -20.32 11.64
N LEU A 163 11.89 -20.33 10.33
CA LEU A 163 11.17 -21.15 9.35
C LEU A 163 11.88 -22.49 9.08
N GLY A 164 13.02 -22.74 9.74
CA GLY A 164 13.86 -23.90 9.44
C GLY A 164 14.59 -23.83 8.11
N ILE A 165 14.65 -22.64 7.50
CA ILE A 165 15.47 -22.39 6.32
C ILE A 165 16.89 -22.22 6.83
N GLY A 166 17.77 -23.19 6.60
CA GLY A 166 19.18 -23.08 6.96
C GLY A 166 19.93 -22.13 6.02
N GLU A 167 20.98 -21.47 6.53
CA GLU A 167 22.02 -20.93 5.66
C GLU A 167 22.68 -22.13 4.96
N LYS A 168 22.60 -22.20 3.63
CA LYS A 168 23.50 -23.07 2.86
C LYS A 168 24.91 -22.57 3.19
N SER A 169 25.61 -23.29 4.05
CA SER A 169 27.02 -23.00 4.34
C SER A 169 27.76 -22.93 3.01
N GLU A 170 28.48 -21.83 2.75
CA GLU A 170 29.37 -21.63 1.59
C GLU A 170 30.58 -22.58 1.59
N LEU A 171 30.55 -23.67 2.36
CA LEU A 171 31.59 -24.68 2.46
C LEU A 171 30.98 -26.08 2.51
N GLN A 172 30.44 -26.56 1.38
CA GLN A 172 30.37 -27.99 1.11
C GLN A 172 30.24 -28.26 -0.40
N ASN A 173 31.39 -28.22 -1.07
CA ASN A 173 31.63 -29.02 -2.27
C ASN A 173 31.61 -30.50 -1.87
N SER A 174 30.46 -31.15 -1.96
CA SER A 174 30.41 -32.60 -2.15
C SER A 174 29.13 -32.99 -2.88
N TYR A 175 29.33 -33.47 -4.10
CA TYR A 175 28.33 -34.12 -4.95
C TYR A 175 27.55 -35.17 -4.15
N SER A 176 26.33 -34.82 -3.74
CA SER A 176 25.37 -35.76 -3.16
C SER A 176 24.00 -35.35 -3.69
N SER A 177 23.50 -36.14 -4.63
CA SER A 177 22.20 -35.98 -5.28
C SER A 177 21.11 -36.58 -4.39
N ASP A 178 20.81 -35.96 -3.26
CA ASP A 178 19.64 -36.30 -2.46
C ASP A 178 18.87 -35.02 -2.09
N PRO A 179 17.52 -35.05 -2.11
CA PRO A 179 16.71 -33.89 -1.76
C PRO A 179 16.94 -33.53 -0.28
N PRO A 180 16.95 -32.24 0.10
CA PRO A 180 17.12 -31.86 1.49
C PRO A 180 15.98 -32.45 2.31
N SER A 181 16.27 -33.44 3.13
CA SER A 181 15.35 -33.92 4.14
C SER A 181 15.14 -32.76 5.12
N HIS A 182 13.89 -32.31 5.21
CA HIS A 182 13.46 -31.24 6.10
C HIS A 182 13.72 -31.64 7.55
N GLN A 183 14.91 -31.31 8.06
CA GLN A 183 15.21 -31.41 9.47
C GLN A 183 14.43 -30.29 10.17
N SER A 184 13.24 -30.63 10.65
CA SER A 184 12.35 -29.72 11.38
C SER A 184 13.11 -29.14 12.55
N CYS A 185 13.43 -27.85 12.48
CA CYS A 185 13.72 -27.09 13.68
C CYS A 185 12.49 -27.15 14.60
N GLY A 186 12.70 -27.22 15.91
CA GLY A 186 11.71 -27.62 16.93
C GLY A 186 10.49 -26.70 17.12
N TYR A 187 10.13 -25.88 16.15
CA TYR A 187 8.93 -25.05 16.15
C TYR A 187 7.83 -25.73 15.33
N ASN A 188 7.09 -26.66 15.96
CA ASN A 188 5.99 -27.42 15.34
C ASN A 188 4.76 -26.58 14.93
N ILE A 189 4.83 -25.26 15.05
CA ILE A 189 3.71 -24.32 14.88
C ILE A 189 4.16 -23.23 13.91
N GLY A 190 4.22 -23.53 12.60
CA GLY A 190 4.44 -22.52 11.56
C GLY A 190 3.21 -21.62 11.34
N PHE A 191 3.25 -20.75 10.33
CA PHE A 191 2.17 -19.82 9.96
C PHE A 191 0.97 -20.48 9.23
N LYS A 192 0.47 -21.62 9.74
CA LYS A 192 -0.52 -22.46 9.06
C LYS A 192 -1.87 -21.79 8.77
N PHE A 193 -2.24 -20.78 9.56
CA PHE A 193 -3.53 -20.08 9.50
C PHE A 193 -3.46 -18.75 8.73
N LEU A 194 -2.28 -18.40 8.24
CA LEU A 194 -2.02 -17.10 7.65
C LEU A 194 -2.78 -16.93 6.32
N LYS A 195 -3.58 -15.87 6.25
CA LYS A 195 -4.37 -15.41 5.09
C LYS A 195 -3.79 -14.17 4.45
N VAL A 196 -3.18 -13.28 5.24
CA VAL A 196 -2.59 -12.03 4.78
C VAL A 196 -1.20 -11.86 5.37
N LEU A 197 -0.22 -11.62 4.51
CA LEU A 197 1.14 -11.26 4.88
C LEU A 197 1.49 -9.90 4.29
N HIS A 198 1.81 -8.94 5.16
CA HIS A 198 2.30 -7.63 4.76
C HIS A 198 3.64 -7.34 5.41
N PHE A 199 4.65 -7.13 4.58
CA PHE A 199 5.99 -6.75 4.99
C PHE A 199 6.37 -5.42 4.36
N ARG A 200 6.80 -4.47 5.19
CA ARG A 200 7.40 -3.21 4.77
C ARG A 200 8.69 -3.00 5.51
N CYS A 201 9.78 -2.77 4.77
CA CYS A 201 11.13 -2.70 5.31
C CYS A 201 11.47 -3.93 6.18
N VAL A 202 11.03 -5.11 5.74
CA VAL A 202 11.46 -6.42 6.23
C VAL A 202 12.12 -7.12 5.06
N ASP A 203 13.41 -7.40 5.20
CA ASP A 203 14.23 -7.95 4.14
C ASP A 203 14.04 -9.46 4.07
N VAL A 204 13.55 -9.94 2.92
CA VAL A 204 13.19 -11.34 2.68
C VAL A 204 13.86 -11.82 1.40
N THR A 205 14.19 -13.11 1.36
CA THR A 205 14.72 -13.78 0.17
C THR A 205 13.62 -14.59 -0.54
N ARG A 206 13.94 -15.18 -1.70
CA ARG A 206 13.05 -16.12 -2.39
C ARG A 206 12.58 -17.23 -1.45
N GLU A 207 13.51 -17.86 -0.74
CA GLU A 207 13.26 -19.04 0.10
C GLU A 207 12.24 -18.74 1.21
N VAL A 208 12.32 -17.55 1.80
CA VAL A 208 11.37 -17.10 2.82
C VAL A 208 9.97 -16.97 2.23
N LEU A 209 9.83 -16.33 1.06
CA LEU A 209 8.53 -16.15 0.42
C LEU A 209 7.95 -17.47 -0.10
N GLU A 210 8.76 -18.34 -0.68
CA GLU A 210 8.35 -19.68 -1.11
C GLU A 210 7.92 -20.56 0.07
N TYR A 211 8.54 -20.41 1.25
CA TYR A 211 8.06 -21.06 2.47
C TYR A 211 6.62 -20.62 2.78
N PHE A 212 6.33 -19.32 2.79
CA PHE A 212 4.98 -18.83 3.07
C PHE A 212 3.98 -19.34 2.04
N LEU A 213 4.32 -19.27 0.76
CA LEU A 213 3.46 -19.74 -0.34
C LEU A 213 3.17 -21.25 -0.26
N SER A 214 4.12 -22.05 0.20
CA SER A 214 3.99 -23.51 0.25
C SER A 214 3.41 -24.04 1.56
N ASN A 215 3.65 -23.35 2.68
CA ASN A 215 3.27 -23.81 4.01
C ASN A 215 2.02 -23.12 4.58
N CYS A 216 1.59 -22.01 3.97
CA CYS A 216 0.40 -21.26 4.38
C CYS A 216 -0.73 -21.49 3.37
N ALA A 217 -1.44 -22.61 3.50
CA ALA A 217 -2.47 -23.02 2.54
C ALA A 217 -3.65 -22.04 2.40
N ALA A 218 -3.84 -21.16 3.39
CA ALA A 218 -4.88 -20.13 3.39
C ALA A 218 -4.40 -18.75 2.89
N LEU A 219 -3.13 -18.60 2.49
CA LEU A 219 -2.54 -17.29 2.16
C LEU A 219 -3.15 -16.73 0.88
N GLU A 220 -3.98 -15.70 1.01
CA GLU A 220 -4.68 -15.06 -0.09
C GLU A 220 -4.00 -13.77 -0.56
N ARG A 221 -3.28 -13.08 0.33
CA ARG A 221 -2.63 -11.80 0.02
C ARG A 221 -1.19 -11.77 0.52
N LEU A 222 -0.27 -11.46 -0.39
CA LEU A 222 1.14 -11.24 -0.11
C LEU A 222 1.52 -9.84 -0.56
N THR A 223 2.01 -9.03 0.38
CA THR A 223 2.55 -7.70 0.11
C THR A 223 3.96 -7.60 0.66
N VAL A 224 4.92 -7.27 -0.21
CA VAL A 224 6.32 -7.04 0.16
C VAL A 224 6.72 -5.67 -0.35
N ASN A 225 7.15 -4.81 0.55
CA ASN A 225 7.55 -3.44 0.30
C ASN A 225 8.98 -3.22 0.84
N ALA A 226 9.86 -2.70 -0.01
CA ALA A 226 11.25 -2.39 0.34
C ALA A 226 12.01 -3.60 0.91
N ALA A 227 11.96 -4.74 0.20
CA ALA A 227 12.87 -5.88 0.43
C ALA A 227 14.05 -5.78 -0.53
N HIS A 228 15.27 -5.69 -0.01
CA HIS A 228 16.47 -5.40 -0.78
C HIS A 228 17.23 -6.66 -1.22
N ASN A 229 17.07 -7.78 -0.54
CA ASN A 229 17.68 -9.07 -0.90
C ASN A 229 16.73 -9.98 -1.71
N LEU A 230 15.52 -9.51 -2.03
CA LEU A 230 14.64 -10.20 -2.96
C LEU A 230 15.11 -9.97 -4.40
N VAL A 231 15.83 -10.94 -4.97
CA VAL A 231 16.36 -10.88 -6.34
C VAL A 231 15.37 -11.45 -7.35
N ASP A 232 14.57 -12.42 -6.93
CA ASP A 232 13.64 -13.11 -7.79
C ASP A 232 12.51 -13.74 -6.96
N LEU A 233 11.38 -14.03 -7.63
CA LEU A 233 10.23 -14.65 -7.00
C LEU A 233 9.56 -15.62 -7.96
N ARG A 234 9.30 -16.84 -7.49
CA ARG A 234 8.44 -17.79 -8.16
C ARG A 234 7.19 -18.02 -7.34
N VAL A 235 6.04 -17.85 -7.98
CA VAL A 235 4.74 -18.17 -7.43
C VAL A 235 4.13 -19.23 -8.34
N GLY A 236 4.12 -20.48 -7.91
CA GLY A 236 3.41 -21.48 -8.70
C GLY A 236 3.05 -22.77 -8.03
N GLY A 237 1.96 -23.36 -8.54
CA GLY A 237 1.36 -24.58 -8.03
C GLY A 237 -0.14 -24.41 -7.80
N PRO A 238 -0.99 -25.38 -8.23
CA PRO A 238 -2.44 -25.28 -8.13
C PRO A 238 -2.96 -25.22 -6.68
N SER A 239 -2.14 -25.61 -5.72
CA SER A 239 -2.44 -25.62 -4.28
C SER A 239 -2.25 -24.25 -3.62
N ILE A 240 -1.69 -23.26 -4.32
CA ILE A 240 -1.49 -21.91 -3.77
C ILE A 240 -2.83 -21.15 -3.80
N ALA A 241 -3.29 -20.70 -2.63
CA ALA A 241 -4.53 -19.92 -2.47
C ALA A 241 -4.39 -18.41 -2.78
N LEU A 242 -3.20 -17.98 -3.21
CA LEU A 242 -2.85 -16.58 -3.41
C LEU A 242 -3.73 -15.93 -4.49
N LYS A 243 -4.45 -14.88 -4.09
CA LYS A 243 -5.31 -14.04 -4.94
C LYS A 243 -4.66 -12.69 -5.25
N HIS A 244 -3.84 -12.16 -4.34
CA HIS A 244 -3.29 -10.81 -4.45
C HIS A 244 -1.79 -10.81 -4.18
N LEU A 245 -1.01 -10.36 -5.16
CA LEU A 245 0.44 -10.19 -5.06
C LEU A 245 0.80 -8.73 -5.26
N THR A 246 1.56 -8.16 -4.32
CA THR A 246 1.99 -6.76 -4.36
C THR A 246 3.46 -6.67 -3.99
N LEU A 247 4.28 -6.18 -4.91
CA LEU A 247 5.72 -5.97 -4.72
C LEU A 247 6.03 -4.50 -4.98
N ILE A 248 6.61 -3.83 -3.99
CA ILE A 248 6.85 -2.38 -4.04
C ILE A 248 8.28 -2.08 -3.63
N ASP A 249 9.00 -1.28 -4.42
CA ASP A 249 10.33 -0.74 -4.07
C ASP A 249 11.38 -1.84 -3.74
N CYS A 250 11.21 -3.04 -4.32
CA CYS A 250 12.18 -4.15 -4.25
C CYS A 250 13.35 -3.91 -5.23
N SER A 251 14.34 -3.11 -4.81
CA SER A 251 15.38 -2.53 -5.68
C SER A 251 16.31 -3.52 -6.41
N ARG A 252 16.44 -4.76 -5.92
CA ARG A 252 17.26 -5.82 -6.54
C ARG A 252 16.44 -6.89 -7.27
N LEU A 253 15.11 -6.77 -7.30
CA LEU A 253 14.25 -7.74 -7.95
C LEU A 253 14.46 -7.69 -9.48
N GLU A 254 14.94 -8.79 -10.06
CA GLU A 254 15.23 -8.91 -11.49
C GLU A 254 14.22 -9.78 -12.23
N SER A 255 13.61 -10.77 -11.57
CA SER A 255 12.68 -11.68 -12.21
C SER A 255 11.49 -12.11 -11.35
N ILE A 256 10.32 -12.22 -11.99
CA ILE A 256 9.09 -12.70 -11.38
C ILE A 256 8.48 -13.74 -12.31
N GLU A 257 8.21 -14.93 -11.77
CA GLU A 257 7.49 -16.00 -12.46
C GLU A 257 6.22 -16.33 -11.68
N VAL A 258 5.06 -16.21 -12.33
CA VAL A 258 3.78 -16.67 -11.79
C VAL A 258 3.19 -17.72 -12.73
N CYS A 259 3.01 -18.94 -12.22
CA CYS A 259 2.59 -20.11 -12.98
C CYS A 259 1.49 -20.87 -12.24
N ASP A 260 0.40 -21.24 -12.92
CA ASP A 260 -0.67 -22.08 -12.33
C ASP A 260 -1.31 -21.49 -11.05
N ALA A 261 -1.39 -20.17 -10.96
CA ALA A 261 -1.92 -19.45 -9.80
C ALA A 261 -3.32 -18.88 -10.05
N LYS A 262 -4.17 -18.91 -9.03
CA LYS A 262 -5.52 -18.31 -9.03
C LYS A 262 -5.48 -16.82 -8.68
N LEU A 263 -4.47 -16.11 -9.20
CA LEU A 263 -4.23 -14.71 -8.91
C LEU A 263 -5.32 -13.84 -9.54
N VAL A 264 -5.87 -12.91 -8.76
CA VAL A 264 -6.90 -11.94 -9.16
C VAL A 264 -6.27 -10.58 -9.46
N SER A 265 -5.30 -10.16 -8.65
CA SER A 265 -4.59 -8.88 -8.82
C SER A 265 -3.08 -9.02 -8.68
N PHE A 266 -2.35 -8.34 -9.56
CA PHE A 266 -0.89 -8.22 -9.52
C PHE A 266 -0.47 -6.75 -9.51
N HIS A 267 0.31 -6.35 -8.51
CA HIS A 267 0.85 -5.00 -8.39
C HIS A 267 2.38 -5.03 -8.28
N LEU A 268 3.04 -4.24 -9.12
CA LEU A 268 4.48 -4.03 -9.13
C LEU A 268 4.78 -2.53 -9.23
N SER A 269 5.62 -2.01 -8.34
CA SER A 269 6.12 -0.63 -8.38
C SER A 269 7.58 -0.53 -7.94
N GLY A 270 8.25 0.55 -8.30
CA GLY A 270 9.65 0.80 -7.97
C GLY A 270 10.56 0.69 -9.18
N ARG A 271 11.45 -0.31 -9.22
CA ARG A 271 12.42 -0.52 -10.30
C ARG A 271 11.93 -1.55 -11.33
N GLU A 272 12.28 -1.34 -12.60
CA GLU A 272 11.93 -2.25 -13.71
C GLU A 272 12.53 -3.64 -13.49
N VAL A 273 11.69 -4.67 -13.61
CA VAL A 273 12.11 -6.08 -13.59
C VAL A 273 12.49 -6.51 -15.01
N LYS A 274 13.61 -7.21 -15.16
CA LYS A 274 14.10 -7.65 -16.47
C LYS A 274 13.20 -8.74 -17.07
N ARG A 275 12.63 -9.60 -16.22
CA ARG A 275 11.82 -10.75 -16.64
C ARG A 275 10.55 -10.86 -15.82
N LEU A 276 9.41 -10.60 -16.46
CA LEU A 276 8.08 -10.91 -15.93
C LEU A 276 7.45 -12.02 -16.76
N LEU A 277 7.13 -13.14 -16.14
CA LEU A 277 6.45 -14.27 -16.78
C LEU A 277 5.16 -14.59 -16.02
N LEU A 278 4.02 -14.39 -16.68
CA LEU A 278 2.70 -14.75 -16.17
C LEU A 278 2.11 -15.83 -17.07
N THR A 279 1.99 -17.07 -16.57
CA THR A 279 1.44 -18.19 -17.34
C THR A 279 0.36 -18.91 -16.55
N ARG A 280 -0.71 -19.32 -17.25
CA ARG A 280 -1.85 -20.04 -16.66
C ARG A 280 -2.41 -19.34 -15.41
N VAL A 281 -2.70 -18.04 -15.55
CA VAL A 281 -3.31 -17.18 -14.52
C VAL A 281 -4.73 -16.73 -14.95
N PRO A 282 -5.71 -17.65 -15.05
CA PRO A 282 -6.98 -17.39 -15.74
C PRO A 282 -7.92 -16.41 -15.01
N LEU A 283 -7.66 -16.11 -13.73
CA LEU A 283 -8.48 -15.21 -12.91
C LEU A 283 -7.90 -13.79 -12.78
N LEU A 284 -6.75 -13.53 -13.41
CA LEU A 284 -6.06 -12.25 -13.30
C LEU A 284 -6.83 -11.18 -14.08
N VAL A 285 -7.48 -10.27 -13.36
CA VAL A 285 -8.30 -9.19 -13.93
C VAL A 285 -7.70 -7.80 -13.69
N GLU A 286 -6.80 -7.68 -12.70
CA GLU A 286 -6.14 -6.43 -12.34
C GLU A 286 -4.62 -6.55 -12.42
N VAL A 287 -4.01 -5.71 -13.25
CA VAL A 287 -2.55 -5.56 -13.32
C VAL A 287 -2.19 -4.09 -13.12
N SER A 288 -1.31 -3.83 -12.17
CA SER A 288 -0.76 -2.50 -11.91
C SER A 288 0.75 -2.54 -11.96
N HIS A 289 1.34 -1.99 -13.02
CA HIS A 289 2.78 -1.85 -13.21
C HIS A 289 3.17 -0.36 -13.11
N MET A 290 3.36 0.13 -11.88
CA MET A 290 3.68 1.52 -11.53
C MET A 290 5.19 1.77 -11.48
N THR A 291 5.88 1.26 -12.48
CA THR A 291 7.34 1.33 -12.62
C THR A 291 7.65 1.84 -14.03
N ALA A 292 8.47 2.88 -14.13
CA ALA A 292 8.93 3.38 -15.42
C ALA A 292 9.64 2.25 -16.18
N VAL A 293 9.19 1.99 -17.41
CA VAL A 293 9.71 0.92 -18.26
C VAL A 293 10.57 1.47 -19.36
N SER A 294 11.63 0.75 -19.70
CA SER A 294 12.43 1.01 -20.89
C SER A 294 11.61 0.82 -22.18
N SER A 295 10.67 -0.14 -22.17
CA SER A 295 9.81 -0.43 -23.32
C SER A 295 8.42 -0.91 -22.92
N ILE A 296 7.39 -0.13 -23.27
CA ILE A 296 5.99 -0.52 -23.09
C ILE A 296 5.64 -1.75 -23.94
N ARG A 297 6.27 -1.90 -25.12
CA ARG A 297 6.08 -3.09 -25.95
C ARG A 297 6.51 -4.35 -25.21
N LEU A 298 7.67 -4.32 -24.55
CA LEU A 298 8.18 -5.47 -23.80
C LEU A 298 7.20 -5.85 -22.69
N LEU A 299 6.72 -4.84 -21.94
CA LEU A 299 5.72 -5.05 -20.89
C LEU A 299 4.44 -5.69 -21.43
N LEU A 300 3.85 -5.14 -22.50
CA LEU A 300 2.64 -5.71 -23.10
C LEU A 300 2.87 -7.13 -23.66
N THR A 301 4.08 -7.42 -24.13
CA THR A 301 4.48 -8.78 -24.54
C THR A 301 4.49 -9.73 -23.33
N GLN A 302 5.03 -9.29 -22.19
CA GLN A 302 5.03 -10.07 -20.94
C GLN A 302 3.61 -10.30 -20.39
N LEU A 303 2.68 -9.37 -20.64
CA LEU A 303 1.27 -9.47 -20.23
C LEU A 303 0.39 -10.23 -21.23
N SER A 304 0.92 -10.61 -22.40
CA SER A 304 0.16 -11.17 -23.53
C SER A 304 -0.74 -12.35 -23.15
N PHE A 305 -0.34 -13.17 -22.17
CA PHE A 305 -1.12 -14.31 -21.70
C PHE A 305 -2.45 -13.93 -21.03
N CYS A 306 -2.48 -12.77 -20.37
CA CYS A 306 -3.65 -12.30 -19.61
C CYS A 306 -4.31 -11.05 -20.23
N ILE A 307 -3.75 -10.49 -21.30
CA ILE A 307 -4.14 -9.17 -21.81
C ILE A 307 -5.63 -9.07 -22.20
N SER A 308 -6.23 -10.17 -22.69
CA SER A 308 -7.61 -10.21 -23.12
C SER A 308 -8.62 -10.32 -21.97
N GLN A 309 -8.21 -10.79 -20.79
CA GLN A 309 -9.05 -10.96 -19.59
C GLN A 309 -8.94 -9.79 -18.61
N LEU A 310 -7.96 -8.89 -18.77
CA LEU A 310 -7.79 -7.73 -17.88
C LEU A 310 -8.99 -6.78 -17.96
N GLU A 311 -9.51 -6.42 -16.80
CA GLU A 311 -10.54 -5.40 -16.62
C GLU A 311 -9.96 -4.08 -16.11
N ILE A 312 -8.87 -4.16 -15.33
CA ILE A 312 -8.19 -3.03 -14.70
C ILE A 312 -6.70 -3.08 -15.06
N LEU A 313 -6.19 -2.00 -15.64
CA LEU A 313 -4.78 -1.86 -16.00
C LEU A 313 -4.26 -0.50 -15.50
N SER A 314 -3.19 -0.52 -14.73
CA SER A 314 -2.50 0.68 -14.26
C SER A 314 -1.06 0.62 -14.75
N LEU A 315 -0.60 1.62 -15.51
CA LEU A 315 0.76 1.67 -16.08
C LEU A 315 1.47 2.99 -15.79
N ASP A 316 2.76 2.91 -15.46
CA ASP A 316 3.68 4.03 -15.55
C ASP A 316 4.31 4.04 -16.95
N ILE A 317 4.01 5.08 -17.71
CA ILE A 317 4.42 5.23 -19.11
C ILE A 317 5.56 6.24 -19.27
N ASN A 318 6.21 6.65 -18.18
CA ASN A 318 7.37 7.53 -18.25
C ASN A 318 8.56 6.86 -18.95
N GLY A 319 9.21 7.61 -19.85
CA GLY A 319 10.53 7.25 -20.40
C GLY A 319 10.59 6.05 -21.34
N GLY A 320 9.46 5.45 -21.72
CA GLY A 320 9.45 4.28 -22.62
C GLY A 320 9.68 4.65 -24.09
N ASP A 321 10.38 3.79 -24.83
CA ASP A 321 10.43 3.86 -26.29
C ASP A 321 9.07 3.45 -26.88
N TYR A 322 8.33 4.44 -27.38
CA TYR A 322 7.08 4.28 -28.09
C TYR A 322 7.35 4.03 -29.57
N ASN A 323 8.00 2.92 -29.92
CA ASN A 323 8.20 2.62 -31.33
C ASN A 323 6.83 2.52 -32.05
N TRP A 324 6.55 3.52 -32.90
CA TRP A 324 5.22 3.86 -33.40
C TRP A 324 4.68 2.86 -34.43
N ASP A 325 5.54 1.99 -34.96
CA ASP A 325 5.26 1.05 -36.05
C ASP A 325 4.70 -0.31 -35.60
N HIS A 326 4.56 -0.53 -34.29
CA HIS A 326 4.09 -1.81 -33.76
C HIS A 326 2.56 -1.88 -33.59
N VAL A 327 2.02 -3.05 -33.90
CA VAL A 327 0.61 -3.39 -33.64
C VAL A 327 0.40 -3.43 -32.13
N PHE A 328 -0.42 -2.50 -31.65
CA PHE A 328 -0.79 -2.43 -30.24
C PHE A 328 -1.83 -3.54 -29.94
N PRO A 329 -1.66 -4.35 -28.88
CA PRO A 329 -2.58 -5.43 -28.58
C PRO A 329 -3.95 -4.90 -28.17
N ILE A 330 -5.01 -5.60 -28.56
CA ILE A 330 -6.38 -5.21 -28.20
C ILE A 330 -6.64 -5.61 -26.74
N LEU A 331 -7.01 -4.63 -25.93
CA LEU A 331 -7.37 -4.73 -24.52
C LEU A 331 -8.89 -4.93 -24.41
N SER A 332 -9.36 -6.10 -24.87
CA SER A 332 -10.79 -6.34 -25.16
C SER A 332 -11.71 -6.16 -23.96
N ASN A 333 -11.33 -6.62 -22.76
CA ASN A 333 -12.20 -6.53 -21.59
C ASN A 333 -11.91 -5.35 -20.68
N LEU A 334 -10.99 -4.45 -21.08
CA LEU A 334 -10.52 -3.38 -20.21
C LEU A 334 -11.60 -2.32 -19.99
N ARG A 335 -11.96 -2.10 -18.73
CA ARG A 335 -12.98 -1.14 -18.29
C ARG A 335 -12.38 0.04 -17.53
N HIS A 336 -11.26 -0.16 -16.86
CA HIS A 336 -10.55 0.86 -16.08
C HIS A 336 -9.08 0.91 -16.48
N LEU A 337 -8.62 2.08 -16.91
CA LEU A 337 -7.24 2.32 -17.27
C LEU A 337 -6.67 3.46 -16.43
N GLU A 338 -5.52 3.25 -15.82
CA GLU A 338 -4.74 4.31 -15.17
C GLU A 338 -3.39 4.46 -15.84
N LEU A 339 -3.02 5.69 -16.18
CA LEU A 339 -1.75 6.01 -16.80
C LEU A 339 -1.03 7.06 -15.97
N LYS A 340 0.20 6.75 -15.56
CA LYS A 340 1.10 7.63 -14.82
C LYS A 340 2.20 8.14 -15.75
N PHE A 341 2.38 9.46 -15.78
CA PHE A 341 3.32 10.11 -16.69
C PHE A 341 3.73 11.52 -16.19
N ASP A 342 4.86 11.99 -16.70
CA ASP A 342 5.34 13.35 -16.66
C ASP A 342 4.64 14.14 -17.75
N SER A 343 4.04 15.27 -17.40
CA SER A 343 3.07 15.92 -18.29
C SER A 343 3.76 16.81 -19.33
N ASP A 344 3.84 16.33 -20.57
CA ASP A 344 4.24 17.07 -21.76
C ASP A 344 3.12 17.04 -22.82
N CYS A 345 2.52 18.20 -23.07
CA CYS A 345 1.24 18.38 -23.80
C CYS A 345 1.06 17.59 -25.11
N GLU A 346 2.12 17.36 -25.90
CA GLU A 346 1.98 16.78 -27.24
C GLU A 346 2.28 15.27 -27.29
N SER A 347 3.32 14.80 -26.60
CA SER A 347 3.67 13.37 -26.51
C SER A 347 2.58 12.58 -25.79
N ASP A 348 2.01 13.16 -24.74
CA ASP A 348 1.06 12.51 -23.85
C ASP A 348 -0.25 12.13 -24.54
N LEU A 349 -0.82 13.06 -25.31
CA LEU A 349 -2.08 12.83 -26.01
C LEU A 349 -1.98 11.70 -27.04
N CYS A 350 -0.86 11.63 -27.76
CA CYS A 350 -0.59 10.54 -28.70
C CYS A 350 -0.55 9.17 -28.00
N ASN A 351 0.04 9.11 -26.80
CA ASN A 351 0.08 7.90 -26.00
C ASN A 351 -1.31 7.49 -25.50
N PHE A 352 -2.11 8.42 -24.98
CA PHE A 352 -3.47 8.11 -24.51
C PHE A 352 -4.34 7.56 -25.64
N THR A 353 -4.27 8.17 -26.83
CA THR A 353 -5.11 7.75 -27.96
C THR A 353 -4.84 6.31 -28.40
N ARG A 354 -3.62 5.81 -28.21
CA ARG A 354 -3.28 4.40 -28.48
C ARG A 354 -3.92 3.45 -27.49
N PHE A 355 -3.74 3.70 -26.19
CA PHE A 355 -4.35 2.86 -25.16
C PHE A 355 -5.87 2.87 -25.25
N ILE A 356 -6.47 4.04 -25.47
CA ILE A 356 -7.92 4.18 -25.66
C ILE A 356 -8.37 3.49 -26.96
N GLY A 357 -7.59 3.65 -28.05
CA GLY A 357 -7.77 2.96 -29.33
C GLY A 357 -7.83 1.44 -29.19
N ALA A 358 -6.98 0.91 -28.33
CA ALA A 358 -6.87 -0.50 -28.05
C ALA A 358 -7.91 -1.03 -27.05
N SER A 359 -8.65 -0.14 -26.36
CA SER A 359 -9.54 -0.50 -25.26
C SER A 359 -11.00 -0.20 -25.63
N PRO A 360 -11.65 -1.06 -26.43
CA PRO A 360 -12.98 -0.79 -26.99
C PRO A 360 -14.09 -0.64 -25.95
N HIS A 361 -13.92 -1.17 -24.74
CA HIS A 361 -14.91 -1.14 -23.66
C HIS A 361 -14.47 -0.27 -22.45
N LEU A 362 -13.55 0.67 -22.68
CA LEU A 362 -13.03 1.51 -21.61
C LEU A 362 -14.10 2.46 -21.06
N HIS A 363 -14.39 2.34 -19.76
CA HIS A 363 -15.39 3.16 -19.06
C HIS A 363 -14.78 4.27 -18.20
N ARG A 364 -13.64 4.00 -17.56
CA ARG A 364 -12.95 4.94 -16.67
C ARG A 364 -11.49 5.07 -17.05
N LEU A 365 -11.03 6.30 -17.20
CA LEU A 365 -9.64 6.66 -17.46
C LEU A 365 -9.11 7.54 -16.32
N VAL A 366 -8.00 7.15 -15.71
CA VAL A 366 -7.30 7.91 -14.67
C VAL A 366 -5.94 8.35 -15.21
N LEU A 367 -5.67 9.65 -15.18
CA LEU A 367 -4.40 10.24 -15.61
C LEU A 367 -3.66 10.74 -14.37
N LYS A 368 -2.56 10.09 -14.02
CA LYS A 368 -1.72 10.37 -12.85
C LYS A 368 -0.53 11.25 -13.24
N LEU A 369 -0.57 12.53 -12.88
CA LEU A 369 0.37 13.56 -13.33
C LEU A 369 1.51 13.80 -12.32
N GLN A 370 2.74 13.44 -12.68
CA GLN A 370 3.88 13.48 -11.74
C GLN A 370 4.71 14.77 -11.81
N ASN A 371 5.24 15.18 -12.97
CA ASN A 371 5.98 16.43 -13.08
C ASN A 371 5.38 17.35 -14.14
N CYS A 372 5.23 18.62 -13.78
CA CYS A 372 4.86 19.68 -14.70
C CYS A 372 6.06 20.62 -14.79
N THR A 373 6.93 20.43 -15.80
CA THR A 373 7.78 21.56 -16.16
C THR A 373 6.84 22.65 -16.66
N ARG A 374 7.04 23.91 -16.26
CA ARG A 374 6.34 25.05 -16.89
C ARG A 374 6.84 25.12 -18.33
N THR A 375 6.39 24.23 -19.20
CA THR A 375 6.69 24.27 -20.62
C THR A 375 6.23 25.62 -21.13
N LYS A 376 7.15 26.34 -21.79
CA LYS A 376 6.82 27.61 -22.44
C LYS A 376 5.67 27.35 -23.43
N PRO A 377 4.65 28.23 -23.51
CA PRO A 377 3.48 28.04 -24.37
C PRO A 377 3.80 27.74 -25.84
N GLU A 378 4.99 28.15 -26.29
CA GLU A 378 5.47 28.08 -27.67
C GLU A 378 5.69 26.64 -28.19
N ILE A 379 5.87 25.65 -27.31
CA ILE A 379 6.09 24.23 -27.70
C ILE A 379 4.76 23.50 -27.92
N CYS A 380 3.63 24.00 -27.42
CA CYS A 380 2.31 23.35 -27.54
C CYS A 380 1.62 23.63 -28.89
N ARG A 381 2.37 23.63 -30.00
CA ARG A 381 1.90 24.04 -31.32
C ARG A 381 1.88 22.89 -32.33
N LYS A 382 0.95 21.93 -32.18
CA LYS A 382 0.08 21.33 -33.21
C LYS A 382 -0.79 20.18 -32.62
N ILE A 383 -1.86 20.52 -31.90
CA ILE A 383 -2.94 19.55 -31.52
C ILE A 383 -3.84 19.17 -32.74
N GLY A 384 -3.48 19.60 -33.95
CA GLY A 384 -4.35 19.61 -35.13
C GLY A 384 -4.53 18.30 -35.91
N ARG A 385 -3.88 17.19 -35.52
CA ARG A 385 -3.96 15.92 -36.28
C ARG A 385 -4.08 14.67 -35.40
N ILE A 386 -4.78 14.77 -34.26
CA ILE A 386 -5.05 13.57 -33.44
C ILE A 386 -6.24 12.81 -34.03
N ALA A 387 -6.03 11.52 -34.26
CA ALA A 387 -7.00 10.57 -34.82
C ALA A 387 -8.36 10.60 -34.12
N LYS A 388 -9.41 10.15 -34.82
CA LYS A 388 -10.77 10.04 -34.28
C LYS A 388 -10.74 9.22 -32.97
N PHE A 389 -11.17 9.84 -31.88
CA PHE A 389 -11.37 9.17 -30.59
C PHE A 389 -12.30 7.95 -30.74
N PRO A 390 -11.98 6.76 -30.20
CA PRO A 390 -12.88 5.60 -30.16
C PRO A 390 -13.99 5.86 -29.14
N ARG A 391 -15.26 5.78 -29.57
CA ARG A 391 -16.20 6.89 -29.29
C ARG A 391 -17.41 6.61 -28.41
N HIS A 392 -17.53 5.46 -27.75
CA HIS A 392 -18.85 5.08 -27.22
C HIS A 392 -18.95 4.63 -25.76
N TYR A 393 -17.85 4.50 -25.01
CA TYR A 393 -17.92 3.93 -23.65
C TYR A 393 -17.25 4.75 -22.53
N LEU A 394 -16.39 5.73 -22.85
CA LEU A 394 -15.66 6.47 -21.82
C LEU A 394 -16.58 7.45 -21.10
N LYS A 395 -16.99 7.08 -19.88
CA LYS A 395 -17.94 7.82 -19.04
C LYS A 395 -17.25 8.69 -17.99
N VAL A 396 -16.11 8.24 -17.47
CA VAL A 396 -15.42 8.92 -16.37
C VAL A 396 -13.96 9.17 -16.73
N VAL A 397 -13.54 10.43 -16.61
CA VAL A 397 -12.13 10.81 -16.69
C VAL A 397 -11.71 11.44 -15.36
N GLU A 398 -10.64 10.91 -14.78
CA GLU A 398 -10.07 11.41 -13.55
C GLU A 398 -8.64 11.90 -13.80
N ILE A 399 -8.33 13.10 -13.34
CA ILE A 399 -7.03 13.74 -13.49
C ILE A 399 -6.47 13.93 -12.08
N VAL A 400 -5.50 13.10 -11.74
CA VAL A 400 -4.87 13.08 -10.41
C VAL A 400 -3.52 13.78 -10.47
N GLY A 401 -3.14 14.49 -9.40
CA GLY A 401 -1.95 15.33 -9.37
C GLY A 401 -2.10 16.65 -10.12
N TYR A 402 -3.34 17.15 -10.29
CA TYR A 402 -3.60 18.41 -10.98
C TYR A 402 -2.93 19.60 -10.28
N ARG A 403 -2.24 20.43 -11.07
CA ARG A 403 -1.53 21.65 -10.63
C ARG A 403 -1.90 22.93 -11.39
N GLY A 404 -3.01 22.92 -12.14
CA GLY A 404 -3.47 24.11 -12.88
C GLY A 404 -2.59 24.54 -14.07
N SER A 405 -1.59 23.75 -14.45
CA SER A 405 -0.73 24.04 -15.60
C SER A 405 -1.52 24.06 -16.92
N HIS A 406 -0.92 24.67 -17.95
CA HIS A 406 -1.49 24.68 -19.29
C HIS A 406 -1.76 23.26 -19.81
N CYS A 407 -0.81 22.33 -19.67
CA CYS A 407 -0.96 20.96 -20.13
C CYS A 407 -2.07 20.19 -19.40
N HIS A 408 -2.17 20.34 -18.09
CA HIS A 408 -3.26 19.71 -17.33
C HIS A 408 -4.64 20.20 -17.78
N VAL A 409 -4.78 21.50 -18.04
CA VAL A 409 -6.01 22.08 -18.57
C VAL A 409 -6.30 21.56 -19.97
N GLN A 410 -5.29 21.47 -20.84
CA GLN A 410 -5.47 20.94 -22.20
C GLN A 410 -5.90 19.47 -22.20
N HIS A 411 -5.28 18.62 -21.37
CA HIS A 411 -5.67 17.22 -21.24
C HIS A 411 -7.14 17.11 -20.79
N ALA A 412 -7.53 17.85 -19.75
CA ALA A 412 -8.93 17.89 -19.29
C ALA A 412 -9.90 18.29 -20.41
N LEU A 413 -9.60 19.40 -21.09
CA LEU A 413 -10.46 19.92 -22.15
C LEU A 413 -10.47 19.03 -23.40
N TYR A 414 -9.39 18.30 -23.68
CA TYR A 414 -9.35 17.33 -24.77
C TYR A 414 -10.44 16.28 -24.57
N PHE A 415 -10.50 15.64 -23.39
CA PHE A 415 -11.51 14.62 -23.13
C PHE A 415 -12.92 15.20 -23.08
N VAL A 416 -13.12 16.34 -22.43
CA VAL A 416 -14.42 17.04 -22.41
C VAL A 416 -14.94 17.33 -23.82
N LYS A 417 -14.05 17.63 -24.78
CA LYS A 417 -14.44 17.92 -26.18
C LYS A 417 -14.57 16.68 -27.07
N LYS A 418 -13.85 15.59 -26.75
CA LYS A 418 -13.71 14.43 -27.66
C LYS A 418 -14.47 13.19 -27.20
N ALA A 419 -14.69 13.03 -25.90
CA ALA A 419 -15.47 11.92 -25.34
C ALA A 419 -16.96 12.30 -25.31
N VAL A 420 -17.72 11.77 -26.27
CA VAL A 420 -19.11 12.18 -26.53
C VAL A 420 -20.07 11.75 -25.40
N VAL A 421 -19.81 10.61 -24.76
CA VAL A 421 -20.63 10.03 -23.68
C VAL A 421 -20.04 10.31 -22.29
N LEU A 422 -19.18 11.31 -22.17
CA LEU A 422 -18.55 11.64 -20.88
C LEU A 422 -19.62 12.12 -19.89
N GLU A 423 -19.77 11.39 -18.79
CA GLU A 423 -20.73 11.68 -17.73
C GLU A 423 -20.08 12.51 -16.62
N LYS A 424 -18.80 12.24 -16.32
CA LYS A 424 -18.10 12.82 -15.17
C LYS A 424 -16.63 13.10 -15.46
N ILE A 425 -16.17 14.28 -15.03
CA ILE A 425 -14.75 14.60 -14.92
C ILE A 425 -14.37 14.89 -13.46
N VAL A 426 -13.34 14.20 -12.97
CA VAL A 426 -12.82 14.33 -11.61
C VAL A 426 -11.44 14.97 -11.65
N ILE A 427 -11.25 16.04 -10.88
CA ILE A 427 -9.96 16.69 -10.70
C ILE A 427 -9.50 16.43 -9.27
N ASP A 428 -8.43 15.66 -9.11
CA ASP A 428 -7.77 15.41 -7.83
C ASP A 428 -6.39 16.07 -7.83
N PRO A 429 -6.19 17.15 -7.07
CA PRO A 429 -4.88 17.75 -6.93
C PRO A 429 -3.89 16.89 -6.14
N VAL A 430 -4.34 15.95 -5.31
CA VAL A 430 -3.46 15.18 -4.44
C VAL A 430 -2.69 14.12 -5.24
N ARG A 431 -1.38 14.06 -5.06
CA ARG A 431 -0.55 12.97 -5.62
C ARG A 431 -0.47 11.83 -4.63
N ARG A 432 -1.06 10.68 -4.97
CA ARG A 432 -1.13 9.50 -4.07
C ARG A 432 -0.06 8.43 -4.35
N TRP A 433 0.89 8.72 -5.24
CA TRP A 433 1.97 7.80 -5.67
C TRP A 433 3.37 8.38 -5.49
N GLY A 434 3.49 9.55 -4.84
CA GLY A 434 4.75 10.13 -4.38
C GLY A 434 5.10 9.65 -2.97
N ALA A 435 6.35 9.87 -2.53
CA ALA A 435 6.94 9.34 -1.30
C ALA A 435 5.95 9.15 -0.14
N TRP A 436 6.07 8.02 0.56
CA TRP A 436 5.28 7.58 1.72
C TRP A 436 5.22 8.54 2.93
N LEU A 437 5.73 9.75 2.76
CA LEU A 437 5.74 10.83 3.73
C LEU A 437 4.45 11.63 3.61
N ASP A 438 4.02 12.22 4.72
CA ASP A 438 2.93 13.18 4.68
C ASP A 438 3.24 14.38 3.80
N ARG A 439 2.17 14.94 3.23
CA ARG A 439 2.20 16.17 2.45
C ARG A 439 2.83 17.29 3.24
N ASP A 440 3.79 17.98 2.65
CA ASP A 440 4.36 19.17 3.28
C ASP A 440 3.49 20.42 3.06
N PHE A 441 3.80 21.48 3.81
CA PHE A 441 3.00 22.72 3.75
C PHE A 441 2.92 23.27 2.33
N LYS A 442 4.02 23.19 1.57
CA LYS A 442 4.09 23.69 0.20
C LYS A 442 3.26 22.83 -0.74
N GLU A 443 3.31 21.50 -0.60
CA GLU A 443 2.46 20.59 -1.37
C GLU A 443 0.98 20.84 -1.10
N VAL A 444 0.58 21.03 0.16
CA VAL A 444 -0.80 21.36 0.53
C VAL A 444 -1.23 22.71 -0.05
N GLU A 445 -0.35 23.72 -0.02
CA GLU A 445 -0.59 25.04 -0.62
C GLU A 445 -0.77 24.92 -2.15
N GLU A 446 0.12 24.22 -2.84
CA GLU A 446 0.01 23.95 -4.28
C GLU A 446 -1.28 23.19 -4.63
N GLU A 447 -1.69 22.22 -3.80
CA GLU A 447 -2.97 21.52 -3.95
C GLU A 447 -4.16 22.47 -3.78
N ASN A 448 -4.10 23.39 -2.81
CA ASN A 448 -5.13 24.41 -2.58
C ASN A 448 -5.27 25.35 -3.79
N ASP A 449 -4.15 25.85 -4.30
CA ASP A 449 -4.12 26.71 -5.49
C ASP A 449 -4.64 25.97 -6.72
N ALA A 450 -4.29 24.69 -6.86
CA ALA A 450 -4.78 23.85 -7.94
C ALA A 450 -6.30 23.60 -7.86
N ARG A 451 -6.85 23.36 -6.66
CA ARG A 451 -8.32 23.26 -6.45
C ARG A 451 -9.02 24.57 -6.79
N TYR A 452 -8.45 25.69 -6.35
CA TYR A 452 -8.96 27.01 -6.68
C TYR A 452 -8.99 27.24 -8.19
N HIS A 453 -7.87 26.94 -8.85
CA HIS A 453 -7.74 27.06 -10.30
C HIS A 453 -8.76 26.18 -11.04
N ALA A 454 -8.90 24.91 -10.64
CA ALA A 454 -9.83 23.97 -11.25
C ALA A 454 -11.29 24.48 -11.15
N ASN A 455 -11.71 24.92 -9.96
CA ASN A 455 -13.07 25.43 -9.74
C ASN A 455 -13.34 26.77 -10.42
N ARG A 456 -12.37 27.68 -10.45
CA ARG A 456 -12.55 29.03 -11.03
C ARG A 456 -12.44 29.04 -12.55
N HIS A 457 -11.52 28.26 -13.12
CA HIS A 457 -11.16 28.35 -14.54
C HIS A 457 -11.55 27.13 -15.36
N LEU A 458 -11.28 25.91 -14.87
CA LEU A 458 -11.57 24.69 -15.63
C LEU A 458 -13.07 24.38 -15.64
N ARG A 459 -13.75 24.44 -14.48
CA ARG A 459 -15.18 24.16 -14.33
C ARG A 459 -16.05 24.97 -15.30
N ARG A 460 -15.72 26.25 -15.52
CA ARG A 460 -16.46 27.14 -16.44
C ARG A 460 -16.36 26.73 -17.91
N LYS A 461 -15.39 25.90 -18.26
CA LYS A 461 -15.17 25.38 -19.62
C LYS A 461 -15.76 23.99 -19.81
N VAL A 462 -16.30 23.37 -18.76
CA VAL A 462 -16.95 22.06 -18.81
C VAL A 462 -18.45 22.28 -19.06
N PRO A 463 -19.07 21.61 -20.05
CA PRO A 463 -20.51 21.68 -20.30
C PRO A 463 -21.32 21.24 -19.08
N SER A 464 -22.52 21.81 -18.90
CA SER A 464 -23.42 21.43 -17.80
C SER A 464 -23.90 19.98 -17.86
N THR A 465 -23.78 19.32 -19.01
CA THR A 465 -24.11 17.90 -19.20
C THR A 465 -23.07 16.95 -18.60
N VAL A 466 -21.89 17.44 -18.22
CA VAL A 466 -20.81 16.66 -17.63
C VAL A 466 -20.66 17.06 -16.16
N GLU A 467 -20.77 16.10 -15.25
CA GLU A 467 -20.54 16.32 -13.82
C GLU A 467 -19.07 16.69 -13.59
N PHE A 468 -18.82 17.89 -13.06
CA PHE A 468 -17.48 18.32 -12.65
C PHE A 468 -17.30 18.14 -11.15
N VAL A 469 -16.35 17.30 -10.75
CA VAL A 469 -15.97 17.07 -9.35
C VAL A 469 -14.53 17.49 -9.14
N CYS A 470 -14.28 18.31 -8.12
CA CYS A 470 -12.93 18.61 -7.66
C CYS A 470 -12.78 18.09 -6.23
N LEU A 471 -11.89 17.12 -6.03
CA LEU A 471 -11.69 16.49 -4.72
C LEU A 471 -11.01 17.46 -3.75
N SER A 472 -11.45 17.43 -2.49
CA SER A 472 -10.96 18.23 -1.36
C SER A 472 -9.61 17.77 -0.85
#